data_AF-A0A147BJ24-F1
#
_entry.id   AF-A0A147BJ24-F1
#
_cell.length_a   1.000
_cell.length_b   1.000
_cell.length_c   1.000
_cell.angle_alpha   90.00
_cell.angle_beta   90.00
_cell.angle_gamma   90.00
#
_symmetry.space_group_name_H-M   'P 1'
#
loop_
_entity.id
_entity.type
_entity.pdbx_description
1 polymer ?
#
loop_
_entity_poly.entity_id
_entity_poly.type
_entity_poly.pdbx_seq_one_letter_code
_entity_poly.pdbx_strand_id
1 'polypeptide(L)'
;PSNKEYVRTKKRKTYRYCCVILLCHTTEGTPTLKLYRFPAQPWEKERRHRWVATVRRVNLDGSPWMPSDNSRICSRHFVNNERSNIASHPAYCPTLFPTVYKTNSVIPQDKASPARLSCFSVCNGLCNVFKV
;
A
#
# COMPACT_ATOMS: atom_id res chain seq x y z
N PRO A 1 -33.99 -2.75 -43.83
CA PRO A 1 -32.68 -3.33 -43.47
C PRO A 1 -31.88 -2.36 -42.58
N SER A 2 -31.95 -2.54 -41.26
CA SER A 2 -31.34 -1.67 -40.24
C SER A 2 -29.84 -1.96 -40.12
N ASN A 3 -28.99 -1.02 -40.55
CA ASN A 3 -27.55 -1.04 -40.31
C ASN A 3 -27.27 -0.61 -38.85
N LYS A 4 -26.85 -1.54 -37.99
CA LYS A 4 -26.38 -1.21 -36.63
C LYS A 4 -24.87 -1.04 -36.66
N GLU A 5 -24.45 0.22 -36.67
CA GLU A 5 -23.06 0.64 -36.59
C GLU A 5 -22.44 0.20 -35.25
N TYR A 6 -21.42 -0.65 -35.31
CA TYR A 6 -20.72 -1.16 -34.12
C TYR A 6 -19.65 -0.16 -33.67
N VAL A 7 -20.00 0.71 -32.73
CA VAL A 7 -19.04 1.65 -32.12
C VAL A 7 -18.03 0.88 -31.27
N ARG A 8 -16.82 0.67 -31.81
CA ARG A 8 -15.68 0.05 -31.10
C ARG A 8 -15.14 1.04 -30.06
N THR A 9 -15.68 0.99 -28.85
CA THR A 9 -15.13 1.76 -27.73
C THR A 9 -13.71 1.28 -27.41
N LYS A 10 -12.73 2.18 -27.47
CA LYS A 10 -11.32 1.90 -27.23
C LYS A 10 -11.13 1.60 -25.73
N LYS A 11 -11.10 0.31 -25.35
CA LYS A 11 -10.92 -0.12 -23.94
C LYS A 11 -9.64 0.50 -23.37
N ARG A 12 -9.76 1.24 -22.27
CA ARG A 12 -8.61 1.81 -21.54
C ARG A 12 -7.76 0.67 -20.98
N LYS A 13 -6.44 0.71 -21.20
CA LYS A 13 -5.50 -0.23 -20.59
C LYS A 13 -5.50 0.01 -19.08
N THR A 14 -5.83 -1.01 -18.29
CA THR A 14 -5.74 -0.96 -16.83
C THR A 14 -4.36 -1.45 -16.42
N TYR A 15 -3.58 -0.59 -15.76
CA TYR A 15 -2.27 -0.97 -15.22
C TYR A 15 -2.44 -1.50 -13.81
N ARG A 16 -1.94 -2.70 -13.52
CA ARG A 16 -1.90 -3.22 -12.15
C ARG A 16 -0.58 -2.85 -11.49
N TYR A 17 -0.63 -2.64 -10.18
CA TYR A 17 0.49 -2.20 -9.36
C TYR A 17 0.63 -3.10 -8.13
N CYS A 18 1.83 -3.09 -7.54
CA CYS A 18 2.05 -3.78 -6.28
C CYS A 18 1.26 -3.10 -5.14
N CYS A 19 0.51 -3.87 -4.35
CA CYS A 19 -0.30 -3.35 -3.26
C CYS A 19 0.50 -2.92 -2.02
N VAL A 20 1.83 -3.04 -2.05
CA VAL A 20 2.73 -2.60 -0.96
C VAL A 20 3.06 -1.12 -1.18
N ILE A 21 2.08 -0.28 -0.81
CA ILE A 21 1.97 1.12 -1.25
C ILE A 21 3.10 2.03 -0.80
N LEU A 22 3.75 1.77 0.34
CA LEU A 22 4.72 2.72 0.87
C LEU A 22 6.10 2.62 0.19
N LEU A 23 6.44 1.50 -0.47
CA LEU A 23 7.80 1.27 -0.98
C LEU A 23 7.91 0.46 -2.29
N CYS A 24 6.82 -0.12 -2.83
CA CYS A 24 6.84 -0.79 -4.14
C CYS A 24 5.87 -0.11 -5.13
N HIS A 25 6.40 0.78 -5.96
CA HIS A 25 5.68 1.34 -7.13
C HIS A 25 5.81 0.46 -8.38
N THR A 26 6.14 -0.82 -8.23
CA THR A 26 6.26 -1.74 -9.38
C THR A 26 4.91 -1.92 -10.06
N THR A 27 4.90 -1.65 -11.36
CA THR A 27 3.73 -1.79 -12.23
C THR A 27 3.86 -3.00 -13.15
N GLU A 28 2.74 -3.45 -13.69
CA GLU A 28 2.74 -4.44 -14.77
C GLU A 28 3.51 -3.90 -15.98
N GLY A 29 4.55 -4.62 -16.37
CA GLY A 29 5.43 -4.26 -17.49
C GLY A 29 6.87 -4.00 -17.10
N THR A 30 7.22 -3.95 -15.80
CA THR A 30 8.63 -3.96 -15.39
C THR A 30 9.26 -5.32 -15.74
N PRO A 31 10.23 -5.41 -16.66
CA PRO A 31 10.73 -6.68 -17.17
C PRO A 31 11.47 -7.51 -16.11
N THR A 32 11.94 -6.86 -15.04
CA THR A 32 12.78 -7.46 -14.00
C THR A 32 11.98 -8.10 -12.86
N LEU A 33 10.70 -7.76 -12.69
CA LEU A 33 9.92 -8.14 -11.53
C LEU A 33 8.61 -8.81 -11.92
N LYS A 34 8.32 -9.94 -11.28
CA LYS A 34 7.05 -10.65 -11.46
C LYS A 34 6.01 -10.10 -10.48
N LEU A 35 4.77 -9.93 -10.93
CA LEU A 35 3.64 -9.55 -10.08
C LEU A 35 2.76 -10.78 -9.80
N TYR A 36 2.77 -11.24 -8.55
CA TYR A 36 1.99 -12.40 -8.12
C TYR A 36 0.60 -12.01 -7.65
N ARG A 37 -0.39 -12.83 -8.00
CA ARG A 37 -1.76 -12.71 -7.48
C ARG A 37 -1.84 -13.29 -6.07
N PHE A 38 -2.79 -12.78 -5.29
CA PHE A 38 -3.18 -13.45 -4.06
C PHE A 38 -3.74 -14.84 -4.37
N PRO A 39 -3.43 -15.86 -3.54
CA PRO A 39 -4.05 -17.17 -3.69
C PRO A 39 -5.58 -17.05 -3.67
N ALA A 40 -6.22 -17.66 -4.66
CA ALA A 40 -7.68 -17.61 -4.84
C ALA A 40 -8.33 -18.97 -4.57
N GLN A 41 -7.54 -20.05 -4.56
CA GLN A 41 -8.08 -21.39 -4.41
C GLN A 41 -8.59 -21.64 -2.98
N PRO A 42 -9.70 -22.37 -2.79
CA PRO A 42 -10.27 -22.64 -1.47
C PRO A 42 -9.30 -23.33 -0.50
N TRP A 43 -8.39 -24.15 -0.99
CA TRP A 43 -7.37 -24.82 -0.17
C TRP A 43 -6.15 -23.94 0.15
N GLU A 44 -5.97 -22.80 -0.52
CA GLU A 44 -4.92 -21.82 -0.21
C GLU A 44 -5.43 -20.66 0.66
N LYS A 45 -6.60 -20.80 1.31
CA LYS A 45 -7.18 -19.76 2.18
C LYS A 45 -6.22 -19.32 3.27
N GLU A 46 -5.60 -20.27 3.96
CA GLU A 46 -4.64 -19.97 5.01
C GLU A 46 -3.43 -19.19 4.47
N ARG A 47 -2.91 -19.61 3.31
CA ARG A 47 -1.83 -18.90 2.62
C ARG A 47 -2.22 -17.47 2.27
N ARG A 48 -3.44 -17.27 1.75
CA ARG A 48 -4.00 -15.95 1.47
C ARG A 48 -4.06 -15.11 2.74
N HIS A 49 -4.54 -15.67 3.86
CA HIS A 49 -4.62 -14.95 5.13
C HIS A 49 -3.24 -14.50 5.62
N ARG A 50 -2.22 -15.36 5.53
CA ARG A 50 -0.83 -14.99 5.86
C ARG A 50 -0.33 -13.84 4.97
N TRP A 51 -0.58 -13.91 3.66
CA TRP A 51 -0.20 -12.83 2.74
C TRP A 51 -0.90 -11.51 3.09
N VAL A 52 -2.20 -11.52 3.39
CA VAL A 52 -2.93 -10.31 3.80
C VAL A 52 -2.38 -9.75 5.11
N ALA A 53 -2.13 -10.61 6.10
CA ALA A 53 -1.56 -10.22 7.39
C ALA A 53 -0.17 -9.57 7.25
N THR A 54 0.64 -10.01 6.30
CA THR A 54 1.98 -9.43 6.06
C THR A 54 1.95 -8.04 5.43
N VAL A 55 0.92 -7.73 4.63
CA VAL A 55 0.80 -6.40 4.00
C VAL A 55 0.52 -5.31 5.04
N ARG A 56 -0.09 -5.68 6.18
CA ARG A 56 -0.36 -4.81 7.35
C ARG A 56 -1.01 -3.48 6.99
N ARG A 57 -1.85 -3.48 5.95
CA ARG A 57 -2.58 -2.29 5.51
C ARG A 57 -3.89 -2.19 6.28
N VAL A 58 -4.21 -0.97 6.66
CA VAL A 58 -5.48 -0.60 7.29
C VAL A 58 -6.15 0.39 6.35
N ASN A 59 -7.47 0.28 6.23
CA ASN A 59 -8.27 1.27 5.53
C ASN A 59 -8.37 2.55 6.40
N LEU A 60 -8.83 3.66 5.80
CA LEU A 60 -8.94 4.95 6.50
C LEU A 60 -9.93 4.91 7.67
N ASP A 61 -10.91 4.03 7.59
CA ASP A 61 -11.90 3.76 8.64
C ASP A 61 -11.37 2.88 9.79
N GLY A 62 -10.10 2.42 9.70
CA GLY A 62 -9.50 1.50 10.66
C GLY A 62 -9.86 0.03 10.44
N SER A 63 -10.65 -0.30 9.41
CA SER A 63 -10.96 -1.69 9.06
C SER A 63 -9.77 -2.40 8.41
N PRO A 64 -9.63 -3.73 8.59
CA PRO A 64 -8.55 -4.48 7.95
C PRO A 64 -8.68 -4.41 6.43
N TRP A 65 -7.57 -4.07 5.75
CA TRP A 65 -7.55 -4.04 4.30
C TRP A 65 -7.66 -5.45 3.72
N MET A 66 -8.49 -5.61 2.68
CA MET A 66 -8.64 -6.87 1.95
C MET A 66 -8.20 -6.73 0.49
N PRO A 67 -7.50 -7.74 -0.05
CA PRO A 67 -7.02 -7.71 -1.42
C PRO A 67 -8.17 -7.90 -2.40
N SER A 68 -8.22 -7.01 -3.40
CA SER A 68 -9.07 -7.14 -4.58
C SER A 68 -8.46 -8.06 -5.64
N ASP A 69 -9.24 -8.44 -6.65
CA ASP A 69 -8.77 -9.26 -7.77
C ASP A 69 -7.64 -8.62 -8.59
N ASN A 70 -7.47 -7.31 -8.47
CA ASN A 70 -6.38 -6.56 -9.11
C ASN A 70 -5.17 -6.34 -8.19
N SER A 71 -5.26 -6.70 -6.92
CA SER A 71 -4.16 -6.56 -5.96
C SER A 71 -3.04 -7.56 -6.27
N ARG A 72 -1.80 -7.07 -6.35
CA ARG A 72 -0.61 -7.87 -6.69
C ARG A 72 0.52 -7.62 -5.72
N ILE A 73 1.40 -8.60 -5.54
CA ILE A 73 2.65 -8.44 -4.79
C ILE A 73 3.83 -8.63 -5.74
N CYS A 74 4.76 -7.67 -5.75
CA CYS A 74 5.97 -7.72 -6.57
C CYS A 74 6.95 -8.76 -6.02
N SER A 75 7.71 -9.41 -6.89
CA SER A 75 8.55 -10.55 -6.54
C SER A 75 9.66 -10.21 -5.54
N ARG A 76 10.05 -8.93 -5.46
CA ARG A 76 10.96 -8.35 -4.45
C ARG A 76 10.56 -8.61 -3.00
N HIS A 77 9.29 -8.85 -2.71
CA HIS A 77 8.82 -9.12 -1.36
C HIS A 77 9.04 -10.56 -0.90
N PHE A 78 9.52 -11.43 -1.79
CA PHE A 78 9.84 -12.81 -1.52
C PHE A 78 11.36 -13.00 -1.44
N VAL A 79 11.79 -13.95 -0.62
CA VAL A 79 13.19 -14.38 -0.57
C VAL A 79 13.63 -14.84 -1.97
N ASN A 80 14.83 -14.45 -2.38
CA ASN A 80 15.38 -14.67 -3.74
C ASN A 80 14.58 -13.98 -4.87
N ASN A 81 13.77 -12.97 -4.55
CA ASN A 81 12.91 -12.29 -5.52
C ASN A 81 11.93 -13.23 -6.26
N GLU A 82 11.57 -14.37 -5.66
CA GLU A 82 10.67 -15.35 -6.26
C GLU A 82 9.78 -16.04 -5.21
N ARG A 83 8.49 -16.16 -5.52
CA ARG A 83 7.55 -16.93 -4.70
C ARG A 83 7.87 -18.43 -4.79
N SER A 84 7.98 -19.09 -3.65
CA SER A 84 7.96 -20.56 -3.57
C SER A 84 6.55 -21.10 -3.35
N ASN A 85 6.25 -22.30 -3.83
CA ASN A 85 4.99 -23.01 -3.56
C ASN A 85 5.10 -23.98 -2.37
N ILE A 86 6.30 -24.20 -1.84
CA ILE A 86 6.56 -25.14 -0.76
C ILE A 86 6.32 -24.43 0.58
N ALA A 87 5.43 -24.97 1.43
CA ALA A 87 5.03 -24.33 2.68
C ALA A 87 6.18 -24.12 3.68
N SER A 88 7.20 -24.99 3.67
CA SER A 88 8.39 -24.89 4.51
C SER A 88 9.43 -23.87 4.00
N HIS A 89 9.28 -23.39 2.76
CA HIS A 89 10.27 -22.49 2.17
C HIS A 89 10.05 -21.05 2.68
N PRO A 90 11.12 -20.30 3.00
CA PRO A 90 10.99 -18.93 3.53
C PRO A 90 10.33 -17.96 2.52
N ALA A 91 10.44 -18.25 1.22
CA ALA A 91 9.75 -17.50 0.15
C ALA A 91 8.28 -17.91 -0.07
N TYR A 92 7.67 -18.70 0.82
CA TYR A 92 6.26 -19.10 0.71
C TYR A 92 5.29 -17.92 0.96
N CYS A 93 5.68 -17.05 1.90
CA CYS A 93 5.00 -15.81 2.22
C CYS A 93 5.88 -14.62 1.83
N PRO A 94 5.29 -13.48 1.44
CA PRO A 94 6.06 -12.25 1.33
C PRO A 94 6.43 -11.83 2.76
N THR A 95 7.73 -11.70 3.03
CA THR A 95 8.26 -11.38 4.36
C THR A 95 9.17 -10.17 4.33
N LEU A 96 9.62 -9.77 3.14
CA LEU A 96 10.52 -8.63 2.94
C LEU A 96 9.71 -7.34 2.84
N PHE A 97 9.36 -6.79 4.00
CA PHE A 97 8.74 -5.48 4.15
C PHE A 97 9.68 -4.56 4.95
N PRO A 98 10.07 -3.40 4.43
CA PRO A 98 10.89 -2.47 5.18
C PRO A 98 10.11 -1.89 6.37
N THR A 99 10.81 -1.61 7.46
CA THR A 99 10.28 -1.19 8.77
C THR A 99 9.64 0.19 8.81
N VAL A 100 9.47 0.88 7.68
CA VAL A 100 8.88 2.24 7.64
C VAL A 100 7.36 2.23 7.87
N TYR A 101 6.83 1.20 8.51
CA TYR A 101 5.65 1.33 9.37
C TYR A 101 6.07 1.99 10.69
N LYS A 102 6.69 3.19 10.63
CA LYS A 102 6.66 4.04 11.82
C LYS A 102 5.21 4.44 11.97
N THR A 103 4.50 3.68 12.82
CA THR A 103 3.34 4.20 13.51
C THR A 103 3.74 5.57 14.01
N ASN A 104 2.98 6.60 13.63
CA ASN A 104 3.04 7.85 14.33
C ASN A 104 2.70 7.47 15.77
N SER A 105 3.71 7.33 16.63
CA SER A 105 3.57 6.86 17.99
C SER A 105 2.61 7.82 18.67
N VAL A 106 1.40 7.33 18.93
CA VAL A 106 0.42 7.97 19.79
C VAL A 106 1.15 8.32 21.08
N ILE A 107 1.32 9.62 21.32
CA ILE A 107 1.81 10.13 22.61
C ILE A 107 0.70 9.83 23.61
N PRO A 108 0.93 9.03 24.68
CA PRO A 108 -0.02 8.91 25.76
C PRO A 108 -0.16 10.27 26.46
N GLN A 109 -1.36 10.84 26.42
CA GLN A 109 -1.72 12.09 27.09
C GLN A 109 -2.35 11.77 28.45
N ASP A 110 -1.52 11.49 29.46
CA ASP A 110 -1.88 11.48 30.88
C ASP A 110 -0.60 11.24 31.73
N LYS A 111 -0.22 11.98 32.77
CA LYS A 111 -0.72 13.13 33.53
C LYS A 111 0.50 13.92 34.08
N ALA A 112 0.21 15.14 34.54
CA ALA A 112 0.97 16.00 35.49
C ALA A 112 1.64 17.25 34.91
N SER A 113 0.87 18.34 34.90
CA SER A 113 1.33 19.72 35.19
C SER A 113 1.85 19.78 36.66
N PRO A 114 2.67 20.75 37.14
CA PRO A 114 2.89 22.11 36.60
C PRO A 114 4.32 22.70 36.70
N ALA A 115 4.70 23.58 35.76
CA ALA A 115 5.52 24.75 36.06
C ALA A 115 5.41 25.78 34.92
N ARG A 116 5.40 27.05 35.31
CA ARG A 116 4.97 28.21 34.55
C ARG A 116 6.09 28.83 33.69
N LEU A 117 5.64 29.37 32.56
CA LEU A 117 5.97 30.69 31.95
C LEU A 117 7.26 30.92 31.14
N SER A 118 7.00 31.68 30.06
CA SER A 118 7.85 32.52 29.20
C SER A 118 8.28 31.87 27.88
N CYS A 119 8.06 32.43 26.69
CA CYS A 119 7.60 33.76 26.29
C CYS A 119 6.85 33.63 24.95
N PHE A 120 5.64 34.18 24.86
CA PHE A 120 5.04 34.52 23.57
C PHE A 120 5.82 35.71 23.00
N SER A 121 6.60 35.50 21.94
CA SER A 121 7.00 36.61 21.06
C SER A 121 6.07 36.61 19.86
N VAL A 122 5.14 37.54 19.90
CA VAL A 122 4.37 38.02 18.76
C VAL A 122 5.36 38.68 17.80
N CYS A 123 5.49 38.17 16.58
CA CYS A 123 5.96 38.99 15.47
C CYS A 123 4.82 39.12 14.47
N ASN A 124 4.14 40.26 14.58
CA ASN A 124 3.21 40.82 13.62
C ASN A 124 3.91 41.09 12.28
N GLY A 125 3.16 40.89 11.20
CA GLY A 125 3.12 41.81 10.06
C GLY A 125 4.27 41.74 9.05
N LEU A 126 3.95 41.28 7.84
CA LEU A 126 3.71 42.17 6.69
C LEU A 126 3.38 41.33 5.45
N CYS A 127 2.09 41.29 5.12
CA CYS A 127 1.65 40.98 3.76
C CYS A 127 2.04 42.17 2.88
N ASN A 128 2.77 41.92 1.78
CA ASN A 128 2.86 42.88 0.69
C ASN A 128 2.34 42.25 -0.61
N VAL A 129 1.38 42.95 -1.17
CA VAL A 129 0.57 42.64 -2.34
C VAL A 129 1.41 42.95 -3.59
N PHE A 130 1.51 41.99 -4.51
CA PHE A 130 1.92 42.27 -5.88
C PHE A 130 0.74 42.89 -6.64
N LYS A 131 0.88 44.16 -7.02
CA LYS A 131 0.11 44.79 -8.10
C LYS A 131 1.02 45.84 -8.76
N VAL A 132 1.52 45.51 -9.94
CA VAL A 132 1.91 46.45 -11.01
C VAL A 132 1.41 45.83 -12.30
#